data_AF-A0A945N347-F1
#
_entry.id   AF-A0A945N347-F1
#
_cell.length_a   1.000
_cell.length_b   1.000
_cell.length_c   1.000
_cell.angle_alpha   90.00
_cell.angle_beta   90.00
_cell.angle_gamma   90.00
#
_symmetry.space_group_name_H-M   'P 1'
#
loop_
_entity.id
_entity.type
_entity.pdbx_description
1 polymer ?
#
loop_
_entity_poly.entity_id
_entity_poly.type
_entity_poly.pdbx_seq_one_letter_code
_entity_poly.pdbx_strand_id
1 'polypeptide(L)' 'MQNDHSVNGTRVEPDESALIIGSNGDFRLCMPEYGDDEEVPYQVAIISAIWLKLRNDENWAGRIVEEAFADD' A
#
# COMPACT_ATOMS: atom_id res chain seq x y z
N MET A 1 -20.90 25.13 -13.68
CA MET A 1 -20.47 24.70 -12.34
C MET A 1 -19.01 24.33 -12.44
N GLN A 2 -18.14 25.21 -11.92
CA GLN A 2 -16.70 24.97 -11.86
C GLN A 2 -16.42 24.11 -10.63
N ASN A 3 -15.85 22.92 -10.85
CA ASN A 3 -15.03 22.23 -9.86
C ASN A 3 -13.69 22.00 -10.54
N ASP A 4 -12.87 23.04 -10.59
CA ASP A 4 -11.46 22.94 -10.94
C ASP A 4 -10.70 22.56 -9.67
N HIS A 5 -10.75 21.28 -9.33
CA HIS A 5 -9.83 20.66 -8.39
C HIS A 5 -8.85 19.86 -9.22
N SER A 6 -7.73 20.50 -9.58
CA SER A 6 -6.49 19.79 -9.87
C SER A 6 -6.08 19.01 -8.62
N VAL A 7 -6.70 17.85 -8.43
CA VAL A 7 -6.30 16.89 -7.40
C VAL A 7 -5.03 16.23 -7.95
N ASN A 8 -3.87 16.67 -7.47
CA ASN A 8 -2.61 15.97 -7.72
C ASN A 8 -2.63 14.64 -6.96
N GLY A 9 -3.20 13.60 -7.57
CA GLY A 9 -3.28 12.26 -7.01
C GLY A 9 -4.00 11.29 -7.94
N THR A 10 -3.75 9.99 -7.74
CA THR A 10 -4.48 8.93 -8.44
C THR A 10 -5.63 8.46 -7.55
N ARG A 11 -6.84 8.43 -8.11
CA ARG A 11 -7.98 7.80 -7.45
C ARG A 11 -7.80 6.28 -7.51
N VAL A 12 -7.95 5.62 -6.37
CA VAL A 12 -7.94 4.16 -6.25
C VAL A 12 -9.39 3.68 -6.38
N GLU A 13 -9.64 2.71 -7.25
CA GLU A 13 -10.97 2.10 -7.42
C GLU A 13 -11.28 1.08 -6.30
N PRO A 14 -12.54 0.64 -6.11
CA PRO A 14 -12.94 -0.17 -4.95
C PRO A 14 -12.23 -1.54 -4.80
N ASP A 15 -11.62 -2.05 -5.85
CA ASP A 15 -10.87 -3.31 -5.90
C ASP A 15 -9.34 -3.12 -5.91
N GLU A 16 -8.89 -1.88 -5.76
CA GLU A 16 -7.50 -1.49 -5.77
C GLU A 16 -7.04 -1.02 -4.38
N SER A 17 -5.73 -1.07 -4.13
CA SER A 17 -5.11 -0.42 -2.97
C SER A 17 -3.73 0.09 -3.33
N ALA A 18 -3.26 1.09 -2.59
CA ALA A 18 -1.97 1.72 -2.86
C ALA A 18 -1.11 1.80 -1.60
N LEU A 19 0.10 1.26 -1.68
CA LEU A 19 1.16 1.50 -0.70
C LEU A 19 2.01 2.68 -1.18
N ILE A 20 2.02 3.75 -0.39
CA ILE A 20 2.73 4.99 -0.69
C ILE A 20 4.00 5.05 0.16
N ILE A 21 5.13 5.29 -0.48
CA ILE A 21 6.43 5.48 0.17
C ILE A 21 6.76 6.97 0.09
N GLY A 22 6.77 7.63 1.24
CA GLY A 22 7.16 9.03 1.38
C GLY A 22 8.65 9.21 1.15
N SER A 23 9.04 10.41 0.70
CA SER A 23 10.45 10.78 0.52
C SER A 23 11.27 10.78 1.82
N ASN A 24 10.59 10.83 2.97
CA ASN A 24 11.17 10.71 4.30
C ASN A 24 11.26 9.25 4.79
N GLY A 25 10.87 8.26 3.98
CA GLY A 25 10.84 6.85 4.34
C GLY A 25 9.56 6.39 5.04
N ASP A 26 8.57 7.26 5.21
CA ASP A 26 7.28 6.87 5.81
C ASP A 26 6.45 5.99 4.85
N PHE A 27 5.82 4.95 5.38
CA PHE A 27 4.88 4.10 4.65
C PHE A 27 3.44 4.45 4.98
N ARG A 28 2.62 4.72 3.96
CA ARG A 28 1.18 4.94 4.10
C ARG A 28 0.41 3.97 3.24
N LEU A 29 -0.66 3.41 3.77
CA LEU A 29 -1.56 2.54 3.03
C LEU A 29 -2.86 3.30 2.74
N CYS A 30 -3.26 3.31 1.47
CA CYS A 30 -4.55 3.78 1.02
C CYS A 30 -5.38 2.58 0.60
N MET A 31 -6.55 2.41 1.22
CA MET A 31 -7.49 1.35 0.91
C MET A 31 -8.90 1.91 0.78
N PRO A 32 -9.75 1.25 -0.03
CA PRO A 32 -11.19 1.40 0.04
C PRO A 32 -11.72 1.06 1.44
N GLU A 33 -12.82 1.68 1.80
CA GLU A 33 -13.60 1.26 2.97
C GLU A 33 -14.45 0.07 2.55
N TYR A 34 -14.34 -1.02 3.32
CA TYR A 34 -15.17 -2.22 3.16
C TYR A 34 -16.16 -2.27 4.32
N GLY A 35 -17.41 -2.63 4.03
CA GLY A 35 -18.41 -2.93 5.05
C GLY A 35 -18.05 -4.19 5.86
N ASP A 36 -18.64 -4.35 7.05
CA ASP A 36 -18.37 -5.49 7.94
C ASP A 36 -18.69 -6.85 7.29
N ASP A 37 -19.64 -6.89 6.36
CA ASP A 37 -20.07 -8.08 5.63
C ASP A 37 -19.48 -8.15 4.19
N GLU A 38 -18.64 -7.19 3.80
CA GLU A 38 -18.04 -7.17 2.47
C GLU A 38 -16.74 -7.98 2.42
N GLU A 39 -16.59 -8.80 1.38
CA GLU A 39 -15.37 -9.57 1.16
C GLU A 39 -14.26 -8.65 0.64
N VAL A 40 -13.16 -8.56 1.38
CA VAL A 40 -11.98 -7.80 0.97
C VAL A 40 -11.27 -8.54 -0.17
N PRO A 41 -11.06 -7.92 -1.34
CA PRO A 41 -10.34 -8.56 -2.43
C PRO A 41 -8.94 -9.02 -2.01
N TYR A 42 -8.54 -10.22 -2.42
CA TYR A 42 -7.30 -10.84 -1.96
C TYR A 42 -6.06 -9.99 -2.25
N GLN A 43 -6.00 -9.32 -3.39
CA GLN A 43 -4.91 -8.40 -3.73
C GLN A 43 -4.78 -7.21 -2.76
N VAL A 44 -5.91 -6.70 -2.26
CA VAL A 44 -5.95 -5.63 -1.25
C VAL A 44 -5.49 -6.17 0.11
N ALA A 45 -5.91 -7.39 0.45
CA ALA A 45 -5.45 -8.07 1.66
C ALA A 45 -3.92 -8.31 1.64
N ILE A 46 -3.34 -8.69 0.49
CA ILE A 46 -1.89 -8.87 0.33
C ILE A 46 -1.14 -7.57 0.63
N ILE A 47 -1.54 -6.46 0.01
CA ILE A 47 -0.87 -5.16 0.21
C ILE A 47 -0.99 -4.71 1.67
N SER A 48 -2.15 -4.94 2.29
CA SER A 48 -2.37 -4.68 3.72
C SER A 48 -1.44 -5.49 4.62
N ALA A 49 -1.27 -6.78 4.33
CA ALA A 49 -0.37 -7.65 5.07
C ALA A 49 1.10 -7.19 4.94
N ILE A 50 1.52 -6.77 3.74
CA ILE A 50 2.85 -6.20 3.49
C ILE A 50 3.03 -4.94 4.33
N TRP A 51 2.09 -4.00 4.32
CA TRP A 51 2.17 -2.78 5.12
C TRP A 51 2.26 -3.07 6.63
N LEU A 52 1.44 -3.99 7.14
CA LEU A 52 1.49 -4.41 8.55
C LEU A 52 2.85 -5.03 8.90
N LYS A 53 3.42 -5.84 7.99
CA LYS A 53 4.72 -6.47 8.21
C LYS A 53 5.83 -5.42 8.23
N LEU A 54 5.82 -4.47 7.30
CA LEU A 54 6.77 -3.35 7.25
C LEU A 54 6.76 -2.51 8.54
N ARG A 55 5.58 -2.25 9.10
CA ARG A 55 5.45 -1.45 10.35
C ARG A 55 5.94 -2.18 11.59
N ASN A 56 5.87 -3.51 11.62
CA ASN A 56 6.17 -4.30 12.80
C ASN A 56 7.60 -4.90 12.77
N ASP A 57 8.28 -4.86 11.62
CA ASP A 57 9.58 -5.48 11.41
C ASP A 57 10.43 -4.59 10.47
N GLU A 58 11.14 -3.62 11.06
CA GLU A 58 11.91 -2.59 10.34
C GLU A 58 12.96 -3.17 9.38
N ASN A 59 13.45 -4.38 9.64
CA ASN A 59 14.50 -5.04 8.85
C ASN A 59 13.95 -6.09 7.88
N TRP A 60 12.64 -6.35 7.86
CA TRP A 60 12.06 -7.37 7.00
C TRP A 60 12.27 -7.07 5.52
N ALA A 61 12.00 -5.84 5.08
CA ALA A 61 12.19 -5.44 3.69
C ALA A 61 13.64 -5.59 3.24
N GLY A 62 14.61 -5.20 4.09
CA GLY A 62 16.03 -5.35 3.81
C GLY A 62 16.42 -6.80 3.55
N ARG A 63 15.95 -7.73 4.40
CA ARG A 63 16.19 -9.17 4.20
C ARG A 63 15.58 -9.70 2.91
N ILE A 64 14.36 -9.29 2.55
CA ILE A 64 13.74 -9.70 1.29
C ILE A 64 14.52 -9.17 0.08
N VAL A 65 15.03 -7.94 0.15
CA VAL A 65 15.87 -7.36 -0.91
C VAL A 65 17.20 -8.09 -1.00
N GLU A 66 17.86 -8.38 0.12
CA GLU A 66 19.06 -9.22 0.14
C GLU A 66 18.77 -10.59 -0.49
N GLU A 67 17.73 -11.30 -0.05
CA GLU A 67 17.35 -12.60 -0.64
C GLU A 67 17.07 -12.52 -2.14
N ALA A 68 16.44 -11.44 -2.61
CA ALA A 68 16.05 -11.29 -4.01
C ALA A 68 17.21 -10.89 -4.93
N PHE A 69 18.25 -10.23 -4.40
CA PHE A 69 19.29 -9.58 -5.20
C PHE A 69 20.73 -9.91 -4.75
N ALA A 70 20.97 -10.77 -3.76
CA ALA A 70 22.31 -11.08 -3.25
C ALA A 70 23.17 -12.00 -4.13
N ASP A 71 22.69 -12.44 -5.30
CA ASP A 71 23.41 -13.34 -6.22
C ASP A 71 23.84 -12.68 -7.56
N ASP A 72 24.05 -11.35 -7.60
CA ASP A 72 24.74 -10.64 -8.71
C ASP A 72 26.05 -9.97 -8.25
#